data_AF-A0A1U7J853-F1
#
_entry.id   AF-A0A1U7J853-F1
#
_cell.length_a   1.000
_cell.length_b   1.000
_cell.length_c   1.000
_cell.angle_alpha   90.00
_cell.angle_beta   90.00
_cell.angle_gamma   90.00
#
_symmetry.space_group_name_H-M   'P 1'
#
loop_
_entity.id
_entity.type
_entity.pdbx_description
1 polymer ?
#
loop_
_entity_poly.entity_id
_entity_poly.type
_entity_poly.pdbx_seq_one_letter_code
_entity_poly.pdbx_strand_id
1 'polypeptide(L)'
;MNVFGVGLPEMALIMVLALLVFGPKKLPEIGRSMGKAIKGFQEASREFEEEFKKEAQQIEKSVAAPMKATLEPEAPKVLTPPEAIAEVEPEMASLESSGANGSGPAAEPAETDSPA
;
A
#
# COMPACT_ATOMS: atom_id res chain seq x y z
N MET A 1 -14.31 -7.92 4.90
CA MET A 1 -14.60 -6.65 4.20
C MET A 1 -15.40 -6.99 2.95
N ASN A 2 -16.72 -6.90 3.00
CA ASN A 2 -17.59 -7.16 1.84
C ASN A 2 -17.65 -5.88 1.03
N VAL A 3 -16.72 -5.70 0.10
CA VAL A 3 -16.44 -4.40 -0.52
C VAL A 3 -17.58 -3.81 -1.36
N PHE A 4 -18.64 -4.56 -1.66
CA PHE A 4 -19.81 -4.02 -2.36
C PHE A 4 -21.16 -4.61 -1.95
N GLY A 5 -21.26 -5.41 -0.89
CA GLY A 5 -22.46 -6.24 -0.66
C GLY A 5 -22.75 -7.26 -1.77
N VAL A 6 -21.93 -7.26 -2.82
CA VAL A 6 -21.93 -8.15 -3.98
C VAL A 6 -20.99 -9.31 -3.64
N GLY A 7 -21.56 -10.49 -3.40
CA GLY A 7 -20.82 -11.73 -3.30
C GLY A 7 -20.53 -12.31 -4.68
N LEU A 8 -19.94 -13.52 -4.70
CA LEU A 8 -19.79 -14.29 -5.93
C LEU A 8 -21.11 -14.50 -6.69
N PRO A 9 -22.26 -14.78 -6.04
CA PRO A 9 -23.54 -14.95 -6.74
C PRO A 9 -23.99 -13.70 -7.50
N GLU A 10 -23.90 -12.53 -6.88
CA GLU A 10 -24.30 -11.26 -7.51
C GLU A 10 -23.36 -10.88 -8.65
N MET A 11 -22.04 -11.11 -8.50
CA MET A 11 -21.08 -10.96 -9.59
C MET A 11 -21.39 -11.90 -10.77
N ALA A 12 -21.76 -13.15 -10.49
CA ALA A 12 -22.14 -14.12 -11.53
C ALA A 12 -23.39 -13.68 -12.30
N LEU A 13 -24.39 -13.10 -11.62
CA LEU A 13 -25.61 -12.58 -12.27
C LEU A 13 -25.28 -11.43 -13.23
N ILE A 14 -24.46 -10.48 -12.81
CA ILE A 14 -23.99 -9.37 -13.66
C ILE A 14 -23.18 -9.92 -14.84
N MET A 15 -22.32 -10.91 -14.60
CA MET A 15 -21.59 -11.63 -15.65
C MET A 15 -22.53 -12.23 -16.68
N VAL A 16 -23.60 -12.91 -16.27
CA VAL A 16 -24.59 -13.49 -17.20
C VAL A 16 -25.27 -12.41 -18.04
N LEU A 17 -25.65 -11.27 -17.43
CA LEU A 17 -26.22 -10.14 -18.19
C LEU A 17 -25.22 -9.57 -19.20
N ALA A 18 -23.95 -9.39 -18.80
CA ALA A 18 -22.90 -8.96 -19.70
C ALA A 18 -22.66 -9.97 -20.83
N LEU A 19 -22.72 -11.27 -20.53
CA LEU A 19 -22.62 -12.36 -21.51
C LEU A 19 -23.80 -12.40 -22.47
N LEU A 20 -24.99 -11.97 -22.08
CA LEU A 20 -26.13 -11.83 -22.98
C LEU A 20 -25.95 -10.67 -23.95
N VAL A 21 -25.44 -9.53 -23.46
CA VAL A 21 -25.20 -8.34 -24.29
C VAL A 21 -24.01 -8.54 -25.24
N PHE A 22 -22.88 -9.01 -24.71
CA PHE A 22 -21.64 -9.15 -25.48
C PHE A 22 -21.46 -10.54 -26.10
N GLY A 23 -22.02 -11.58 -25.50
CA GLY A 23 -21.83 -12.97 -25.92
C GLY A 23 -20.67 -13.69 -25.21
N PRO A 24 -20.79 -15.00 -24.91
CA PRO A 24 -19.73 -15.78 -24.24
C PRO A 24 -18.46 -15.96 -25.05
N LYS A 25 -18.53 -15.77 -26.37
CA LYS A 25 -17.36 -15.83 -27.25
C LYS A 25 -16.56 -14.52 -27.24
N LYS A 26 -17.19 -13.37 -26.95
CA LYS A 26 -16.55 -12.05 -27.02
C LYS A 26 -15.66 -11.74 -25.82
N LEU A 27 -16.03 -12.17 -24.62
CA LEU A 27 -15.17 -11.97 -23.45
C LEU A 27 -13.78 -12.62 -23.56
N PRO A 28 -13.62 -13.90 -23.95
CA PRO A 28 -12.30 -14.48 -24.13
C PRO A 28 -11.56 -13.89 -25.34
N GLU A 29 -12.27 -13.38 -26.35
CA GLU A 29 -11.67 -12.66 -27.48
C GLU A 29 -11.03 -11.34 -27.00
N ILE A 30 -11.77 -10.52 -26.26
CA ILE A 30 -11.30 -9.26 -25.67
C ILE A 30 -10.19 -9.53 -24.65
N GLY A 31 -10.35 -10.54 -23.79
CA GLY A 31 -9.33 -10.93 -22.81
C GLY A 31 -8.01 -11.33 -23.47
N ARG A 32 -8.06 -12.04 -24.61
CA ARG A 32 -6.85 -12.39 -25.38
C ARG A 32 -6.19 -11.16 -26.00
N SER A 33 -6.96 -10.22 -26.58
CA SER A 33 -6.38 -9.00 -27.16
C SER A 33 -5.78 -8.10 -26.10
N MET A 34 -6.49 -7.88 -24.99
CA MET A 34 -5.97 -7.11 -23.85
C MET A 34 -4.77 -7.80 -23.22
N GLY A 35 -4.79 -9.12 -23.05
CA GLY A 35 -3.67 -9.88 -22.51
C GLY A 35 -2.42 -9.75 -23.36
N LYS A 36 -2.54 -9.79 -24.70
CA LYS A 36 -1.43 -9.52 -25.61
C LYS A 36 -0.90 -8.09 -25.48
N ALA A 37 -1.79 -7.10 -25.37
CA ALA A 37 -1.41 -5.71 -25.21
C ALA A 37 -0.66 -5.48 -23.88
N ILE A 38 -1.17 -6.03 -22.77
CA ILE A 38 -0.53 -5.95 -21.45
C ILE A 38 0.83 -6.65 -21.47
N LYS A 39 0.93 -7.84 -22.09
CA LYS A 39 2.19 -8.56 -22.21
C LYS A 39 3.22 -7.76 -23.01
N GLY A 40 2.84 -7.22 -24.17
CA GLY A 40 3.73 -6.37 -24.97
C GLY A 40 4.16 -5.10 -24.24
N PHE A 41 3.24 -4.48 -23.47
CA PHE A 41 3.58 -3.32 -22.63
C PHE A 41 4.59 -3.68 -21.53
N GLN A 42 4.44 -4.83 -20.87
CA GLN A 42 5.40 -5.29 -19.86
C GLN A 42 6.78 -5.59 -20.47
N GLU A 43 6.82 -6.25 -21.64
CA GLU A 43 8.07 -6.56 -22.34
C GLU A 43 8.80 -5.27 -22.75
N ALA A 44 8.09 -4.32 -23.37
CA ALA A 44 8.66 -3.03 -23.75
C ALA A 44 9.14 -2.24 -22.51
N SER A 45 8.33 -2.19 -21.45
CA SER A 45 8.71 -1.51 -20.20
C SER A 45 9.99 -2.08 -19.59
N ARG A 46 10.17 -3.39 -19.65
CA ARG A 46 11.35 -4.06 -19.15
C ARG A 46 12.59 -3.77 -20.01
N GLU A 47 12.44 -3.76 -21.34
CA GLU A 47 13.52 -3.39 -22.25
C GLU A 47 14.01 -1.95 -21.99
N PHE A 48 13.08 -1.01 -21.82
CA PHE A 48 13.39 0.38 -21.44
C PHE A 48 14.13 0.47 -20.10
N GLU A 49 13.71 -0.28 -19.08
CA GLU A 49 14.39 -0.31 -17.78
C GLU A 49 15.84 -0.84 -17.90
N GLU A 50 16.04 -1.90 -18.68
CA GLU A 50 17.35 -2.50 -18.91
C GLU A 50 18.27 -1.56 -19.70
N GLU A 51 17.77 -0.85 -20.72
CA GLU A 51 18.51 0.16 -21.47
C GLU A 51 18.89 1.36 -20.59
N PHE A 52 17.94 1.93 -19.87
CA PHE A 52 18.18 3.06 -18.97
C PHE A 52 19.23 2.72 -17.90
N LYS A 53 19.18 1.51 -17.34
CA LYS A 53 20.16 1.03 -16.35
C LYS A 53 21.56 0.89 -16.96
N LYS A 54 21.68 0.40 -18.20
CA LYS A 54 22.97 0.30 -18.90
C LYS A 54 23.57 1.68 -19.15
N GLU A 55 22.76 2.62 -19.64
CA GLU A 55 23.22 4.00 -19.89
C GLU A 55 23.64 4.70 -18.60
N ALA A 56 22.84 4.59 -17.54
CA ALA A 56 23.16 5.16 -16.23
C ALA A 56 24.50 4.62 -15.68
N GLN A 57 24.73 3.30 -15.76
CA GLN A 57 25.98 2.69 -15.34
C GLN A 57 27.17 3.12 -16.21
N GLN A 58 26.96 3.33 -17.51
CA GLN A 58 28.00 3.78 -18.42
C GLN A 58 28.41 5.23 -18.12
N ILE A 59 27.45 6.10 -17.82
CA ILE A 59 27.69 7.48 -17.40
C ILE A 59 28.46 7.49 -16.07
N GLU A 60 28.02 6.72 -15.06
CA GLU A 60 28.69 6.64 -13.76
C GLU A 60 30.15 6.16 -13.89
N LYS A 61 30.39 5.14 -14.72
CA LYS A 61 31.74 4.60 -14.98
C LYS A 61 32.64 5.61 -15.70
N SER A 62 32.09 6.46 -16.55
CA SER A 62 32.84 7.52 -17.25
C SER A 62 33.18 8.72 -16.36
N VAL A 63 32.39 8.95 -15.29
CA VAL A 63 32.58 10.08 -14.37
C VAL A 63 33.42 9.70 -13.13
N ALA A 64 33.53 8.40 -12.78
CA ALA A 64 34.28 7.95 -11.59
C ALA A 64 35.82 7.89 -11.75
N ALA A 65 36.36 8.02 -12.96
CA ALA A 65 37.80 7.85 -13.23
C ALA A 65 38.75 8.98 -12.74
N PRO A 66 38.38 10.27 -12.65
CA PRO A 66 39.35 11.32 -12.29
C PRO A 66 39.50 11.61 -10.78
N MET A 67 38.75 10.97 -9.86
CA MET A 67 38.76 11.37 -8.43
C MET A 67 39.47 10.44 -7.45
N LYS A 68 40.04 9.29 -7.88
CA LYS A 68 40.72 8.35 -6.96
C LYS A 68 42.20 8.62 -6.69
N ALA A 69 42.81 9.68 -7.22
CA ALA A 69 44.28 9.86 -7.16
C ALA A 69 44.79 10.88 -6.12
N THR A 70 43.98 11.42 -5.22
CA THR A 70 44.47 12.34 -4.17
C THR A 70 43.58 12.27 -2.95
N LEU A 71 43.74 11.25 -2.09
CA LEU A 71 43.34 11.29 -0.68
C LEU A 71 44.09 10.18 0.09
N GLU A 72 45.42 10.30 0.18
CA GLU A 72 46.15 9.97 1.40
C GLU A 72 46.76 11.29 1.87
N PRO A 73 46.32 11.80 3.03
CA PRO A 73 47.13 11.59 4.22
C PRO A 73 46.34 11.42 5.53
N GLU A 74 47.01 10.71 6.43
CA GLU A 74 46.97 10.83 7.90
C GLU A 74 45.71 10.42 8.67
N ALA A 75 45.86 9.26 9.31
CA ALA A 75 45.14 8.86 10.51
C ALA A 75 45.35 9.86 11.66
N PRO A 76 44.30 10.34 12.33
CA PRO A 76 44.39 10.76 13.72
C PRO A 76 44.05 9.57 14.60
N LYS A 77 45.10 9.11 15.26
CA LYS A 77 45.04 8.36 16.52
C LYS A 77 44.13 9.07 17.54
N VAL A 78 43.32 8.24 18.21
CA VAL A 78 43.02 8.31 19.66
C VAL A 78 41.93 9.32 20.06
N LEU A 79 40.78 8.79 20.50
CA LEU A 79 40.24 8.89 21.86
C LEU A 79 38.78 8.39 21.90
N THR A 80 38.60 7.16 22.40
CA THR A 80 37.37 6.72 23.09
C THR A 80 37.79 6.32 24.52
N PRO A 81 36.88 6.06 25.47
CA PRO A 81 36.18 7.03 26.34
C PRO A 81 36.41 6.72 27.85
N PRO A 82 35.98 7.63 28.77
CA PRO A 82 35.23 7.18 29.95
C PRO A 82 34.06 8.14 30.26
N GLU A 83 32.81 7.68 30.39
CA GLU A 83 32.19 7.21 31.63
C GLU A 83 31.25 8.28 32.25
N ALA A 84 30.06 7.83 32.66
CA ALA A 84 29.10 8.49 33.57
C ALA A 84 28.17 9.62 33.07
N ILE A 85 26.99 9.21 32.55
CA ILE A 85 25.66 9.74 32.92
C ILE A 85 24.67 8.57 32.70
N ALA A 86 24.51 7.63 33.63
CA ALA A 86 23.63 7.70 34.81
C ALA A 86 22.18 8.12 34.48
N GLU A 87 21.41 7.15 34.00
CA GLU A 87 20.14 6.68 34.61
C GLU A 87 19.17 7.72 35.16
N VAL A 88 18.03 7.94 34.46
CA VAL A 88 16.72 8.19 35.09
C VAL A 88 15.61 7.62 34.21
N GLU A 89 15.20 6.40 34.54
CA GLU A 89 13.83 5.91 34.30
C GLU A 89 12.93 6.53 35.38
N PRO A 90 11.70 6.93 35.04
CA PRO A 90 10.61 6.42 35.85
C PRO A 90 9.43 5.95 35.01
N GLU A 91 9.16 4.65 35.14
CA GLU A 91 7.84 4.04 35.13
C GLU A 91 6.90 4.79 36.10
N MET A 92 5.64 4.99 35.70
CA MET A 92 4.41 5.25 36.49
C MET A 92 3.44 6.02 35.56
N ALA A 93 2.15 5.74 35.44
CA ALA A 93 1.31 4.68 35.94
C ALA A 93 0.02 4.78 35.10
N SER A 94 -0.62 3.63 34.96
CA SER A 94 -2.00 3.43 34.54
C SER A 94 -2.99 4.37 35.21
N LEU A 95 -3.94 4.89 34.41
CA LEU A 95 -5.26 5.30 34.90
C LEU A 95 -6.32 4.78 33.93
N GLU A 96 -6.84 3.60 34.28
CA GLU A 96 -8.22 3.26 34.03
C GLU A 96 -9.13 4.23 34.81
N SER A 97 -10.16 4.74 34.15
CA SER A 97 -11.39 5.19 34.78
C SER A 97 -12.49 4.95 33.75
N SER A 98 -13.19 3.82 33.85
CA SER A 98 -14.31 3.58 34.77
C SER A 98 -15.62 4.14 34.23
N GLY A 99 -16.35 3.22 33.58
CA GLY A 99 -17.70 2.83 33.99
C GLY A 99 -18.78 3.90 34.13
N ALA A 100 -19.78 3.83 33.25
CA ALA A 100 -21.17 4.01 33.66
C ALA A 100 -22.10 3.21 32.74
N ASN A 101 -22.29 1.94 33.12
CA ASN A 101 -23.47 1.17 32.74
C ASN A 101 -24.66 1.78 33.50
N GLY A 102 -25.62 2.36 32.77
CA GLY A 102 -26.88 2.86 33.30
C GLY A 102 -28.03 2.07 32.70
N SER A 103 -28.41 0.99 33.38
CA SER A 103 -29.57 0.18 33.04
C SER A 103 -30.85 0.78 33.66
N GLY A 104 -31.87 0.95 32.81
CA GLY A 104 -33.30 0.86 33.14
C GLY A 104 -34.06 2.18 33.36
N PRO A 105 -35.40 2.14 33.44
CA PRO A 105 -36.37 1.29 32.72
C PRO A 105 -37.58 2.12 32.18
N ALA A 106 -38.58 1.44 31.61
CA ALA A 106 -40.00 1.87 31.50
C ALA A 106 -40.30 3.05 30.53
N ALA A 107 -40.93 2.78 29.38
CA ALA A 107 -42.38 2.73 29.20
C ALA A 107 -43.06 4.10 29.38
N GLU A 108 -43.55 4.68 28.27
CA GLU A 108 -44.90 5.25 28.16
C GLU A 108 -45.29 5.44 26.67
N PRO A 109 -46.61 5.48 26.36
CA PRO A 109 -47.20 5.15 25.07
C PRO A 109 -47.88 6.37 24.40
N ALA A 110 -48.78 6.08 23.44
CA ALA A 110 -49.76 6.95 22.79
C ALA A 110 -49.23 7.81 21.64
N GLU A 111 -49.58 7.51 20.39
CA GLU A 111 -50.86 7.87 19.72
C GLU A 111 -51.06 9.37 19.56
N THR A 112 -51.16 9.80 18.29
CA THR A 112 -51.99 10.86 17.69
C THR A 112 -51.36 11.10 16.30
N ASP A 113 -51.80 10.42 15.25
CA ASP A 113 -53.00 10.75 14.46
C ASP A 113 -53.35 12.24 14.48
N SER A 114 -52.94 12.95 13.42
CA SER A 114 -53.59 14.18 13.01
C SER A 114 -53.42 14.36 11.48
N PRO A 115 -54.51 14.25 10.70
CA PRO A 115 -54.54 14.65 9.31
C PRO A 115 -55.08 16.08 9.16
N ALA A 116 -54.45 16.88 8.29
CA ALA A 116 -55.06 17.92 7.45
C ALA A 116 -53.99 18.60 6.59
#